data_AF-A0A673MC18-F1
#
_entry.id   AF-A0A673MC18-F1
#
_cell.length_a   1.000
_cell.length_b   1.000
_cell.length_c   1.000
_cell.angle_alpha   90.00
_cell.angle_beta   90.00
_cell.angle_gamma   90.00
#
_symmetry.space_group_name_H-M   'P 1'
#
loop_
_entity.id
_entity.type
_entity.pdbx_description
1 polymer ?
#
loop_
_entity_poly.entity_id
_entity_poly.type
_entity_poly.pdbx_seq_one_letter_code
_entity_poly.pdbx_strand_id
1 'polypeptide(L)'
;PFKFFGHTHNQTFVNNNGHLTFTEPLSDYIPLLNSGRDIVAPLWTHLDNRRGGTISYREDTSSVVLELITASIDQYFPNITFAATSAFVATWDSVPYHNGGGVATFQVVFISNVHRSFILINYGDIAETEQMWLAGYNTLDSVHSFTVPVTSAPELSSSSNINMNGRRSFHVDGSPNLPTNFLASGDGEIVNPPAEDGSSDIIFLQQPFKYFGHTYNQIYVNNNGYLTFTEPLSAYTPFLDSPRDIIAPLWTRLDNRRGGSISYREDTSTAVLAQVTAAVKQCFTNIPFAATTAFVATWDSVPYYNGGGVVTFQVVLAYNVHRSFILIYYGGVAETEQQLTICCYISFCGYLGQCTVL
;
A
#
# COMPACT_ATOMS: atom_id res chain seq x y z
N PRO A 1 -17.21 -15.88 1.11
CA PRO A 1 -17.10 -14.65 0.29
C PRO A 1 -15.67 -14.14 0.36
N PHE A 2 -15.05 -13.83 -0.78
CA PHE A 2 -13.74 -13.21 -0.85
C PHE A 2 -13.90 -11.72 -1.13
N LYS A 3 -13.27 -10.87 -0.33
CA LYS A 3 -13.28 -9.42 -0.55
C LYS A 3 -12.03 -9.01 -1.31
N PHE A 4 -12.21 -8.23 -2.36
CA PHE A 4 -11.14 -7.71 -3.20
C PHE A 4 -11.35 -6.20 -3.38
N PHE A 5 -10.64 -5.42 -2.57
CA PHE A 5 -10.65 -3.96 -2.47
C PHE A 5 -12.06 -3.36 -2.47
N GLY A 6 -12.88 -3.77 -1.50
CA GLY A 6 -14.27 -3.32 -1.37
C GLY A 6 -15.30 -4.10 -2.18
N HIS A 7 -14.88 -4.84 -3.21
CA HIS A 7 -15.77 -5.74 -3.96
C HIS A 7 -15.89 -7.09 -3.26
N THR A 8 -17.11 -7.63 -3.17
CA THR A 8 -17.34 -8.96 -2.59
C THR A 8 -17.64 -9.97 -3.68
N HIS A 9 -16.78 -10.98 -3.78
CA HIS A 9 -16.84 -12.05 -4.78
C HIS A 9 -17.21 -13.38 -4.14
N ASN A 10 -18.16 -14.09 -4.75
CA ASN A 10 -18.58 -15.44 -4.34
C ASN A 10 -18.23 -16.52 -5.36
N GLN A 11 -17.48 -16.15 -6.39
CA GLN A 11 -17.07 -17.01 -7.48
C GLN A 11 -15.71 -16.56 -8.02
N THR A 12 -15.00 -17.46 -8.68
CA THR A 12 -13.76 -17.15 -9.42
C THR A 12 -13.61 -18.09 -10.60
N PHE A 13 -12.93 -17.63 -11.64
CA PHE A 13 -12.61 -18.40 -12.84
C PHE A 13 -11.10 -18.60 -12.91
N VAL A 14 -10.64 -19.85 -12.82
CA VAL A 14 -9.22 -20.20 -12.94
C VAL A 14 -8.87 -20.36 -14.41
N ASN A 15 -7.93 -19.57 -14.93
CA ASN A 15 -7.53 -19.65 -16.33
C ASN A 15 -6.25 -20.46 -16.55
N ASN A 16 -6.16 -21.13 -17.71
CA ASN A 16 -4.97 -21.90 -18.04
C ASN A 16 -3.70 -21.06 -18.19
N ASN A 17 -3.83 -19.78 -18.56
CA ASN A 17 -2.73 -18.84 -18.74
C ASN A 17 -2.25 -18.17 -17.44
N GLY A 18 -2.66 -18.69 -16.27
CA GLY A 18 -2.05 -18.33 -14.98
C GLY A 18 -2.62 -17.09 -14.30
N HIS A 19 -3.87 -16.75 -14.61
CA HIS A 19 -4.64 -15.70 -13.94
C HIS A 19 -6.02 -16.19 -13.49
N LEU A 20 -6.64 -15.42 -12.59
CA LEU A 20 -7.97 -15.63 -12.06
C LEU A 20 -8.79 -14.36 -12.17
N THR A 21 -10.03 -14.47 -12.63
CA THR A 21 -11.03 -13.40 -12.65
C THR A 21 -12.20 -13.73 -11.75
N PHE A 22 -13.03 -12.74 -11.44
CA PHE A 22 -14.18 -12.93 -10.53
C PHE A 22 -15.54 -12.77 -11.21
N THR A 23 -15.61 -12.05 -12.32
CA THR A 23 -16.88 -11.74 -13.00
C THR A 23 -17.19 -12.69 -14.15
N GLU A 24 -16.22 -12.93 -15.04
CA GLU A 24 -16.37 -13.76 -16.23
C GLU A 24 -15.03 -14.41 -16.63
N PRO A 25 -15.02 -15.54 -17.34
CA PRO A 25 -13.79 -16.17 -17.81
C PRO A 25 -13.08 -15.29 -18.84
N LEU A 26 -11.74 -15.27 -18.78
CA LEU A 26 -10.89 -14.51 -19.71
C LEU A 26 -9.86 -15.44 -20.34
N SER A 27 -9.90 -15.64 -21.65
CA SER A 27 -9.01 -16.56 -22.39
C SER A 27 -7.71 -15.93 -22.90
N ASP A 28 -7.48 -14.65 -22.61
CA ASP A 28 -6.32 -13.91 -23.10
C ASP A 28 -5.01 -14.49 -22.54
N TYR A 29 -3.99 -14.57 -23.39
CA TYR A 29 -2.65 -15.02 -23.03
C TYR A 29 -1.62 -13.88 -23.05
N ILE A 30 -2.01 -12.72 -23.57
CA ILE A 30 -1.22 -11.48 -23.52
C ILE A 30 -1.72 -10.68 -22.33
N PRO A 31 -0.86 -10.40 -21.33
CA PRO A 31 -1.28 -9.69 -20.13
C PRO A 31 -1.78 -8.27 -20.42
N LEU A 32 -2.92 -7.92 -19.83
CA LEU A 32 -3.55 -6.60 -19.89
C LEU A 32 -4.08 -6.24 -18.49
N LEU A 33 -3.24 -5.59 -17.67
CA LEU A 33 -3.62 -5.18 -16.30
C LEU A 33 -4.81 -4.21 -16.31
N ASN A 34 -4.80 -3.21 -17.18
CA ASN A 34 -5.88 -2.22 -17.30
C ASN A 34 -7.09 -2.75 -18.11
N SER A 35 -7.48 -3.99 -17.88
CA SER A 35 -8.60 -4.64 -18.57
C SER A 35 -9.98 -4.21 -18.07
N GLY A 36 -10.03 -3.35 -17.03
CA GLY A 36 -11.28 -2.95 -16.38
C GLY A 36 -11.91 -4.11 -15.61
N ARG A 37 -11.09 -4.96 -14.97
CA ARG A 37 -11.50 -6.20 -14.31
C ARG A 37 -10.77 -6.38 -12.99
N ASP A 38 -11.47 -6.96 -12.01
CA ASP A 38 -10.82 -7.58 -10.87
C ASP A 38 -10.12 -8.86 -11.34
N ILE A 39 -8.80 -8.87 -11.22
CA ILE A 39 -7.94 -9.95 -11.68
C ILE A 39 -6.77 -10.16 -10.73
N VAL A 40 -6.45 -11.43 -10.47
CA VAL A 40 -5.23 -11.83 -9.77
C VAL A 40 -4.43 -12.72 -10.71
N ALA A 41 -3.19 -12.34 -10.99
CA ALA A 41 -2.31 -13.00 -11.92
C ALA A 41 -1.01 -13.39 -11.21
N PRO A 42 -0.92 -14.57 -10.58
CA PRO A 42 0.34 -15.07 -10.06
C PRO A 42 1.42 -15.10 -11.14
N LEU A 43 1.08 -15.60 -12.34
CA LEU A 43 1.93 -15.51 -13.52
C LEU A 43 1.05 -15.61 -14.77
N TRP A 44 0.66 -14.47 -15.34
CA TRP A 44 -0.09 -14.41 -16.58
C TRP A 44 0.85 -14.48 -17.78
N THR A 45 0.80 -15.59 -18.52
CA THR A 45 1.54 -15.77 -19.78
C THR A 45 0.92 -16.88 -20.61
N HIS A 46 1.40 -17.10 -21.84
CA HIS A 46 0.90 -18.15 -22.72
C HIS A 46 1.39 -19.53 -22.27
N LEU A 47 0.55 -20.23 -21.52
CA LEU A 47 0.80 -21.59 -21.02
C LEU A 47 0.07 -22.63 -21.89
N ASP A 48 0.64 -23.82 -22.01
CA ASP A 48 0.07 -24.92 -22.79
C ASP A 48 0.06 -26.23 -22.01
N ASN A 49 -0.99 -26.42 -21.21
CA ASN A 49 -1.19 -27.64 -20.44
C ASN A 49 -1.54 -28.88 -21.29
N ARG A 50 -1.72 -28.75 -22.62
CA ARG A 50 -1.86 -29.92 -23.51
C ARG A 50 -0.53 -30.65 -23.71
N ARG A 51 0.59 -29.97 -23.40
CA ARG A 51 1.96 -30.48 -23.53
C ARG A 51 2.51 -31.08 -22.24
N GLY A 52 1.81 -30.96 -21.12
CA GLY A 52 2.24 -31.44 -19.82
C GLY A 52 1.78 -30.55 -18.67
N GLY A 53 2.22 -30.89 -17.46
CA GLY A 53 1.83 -30.20 -16.23
C GLY A 53 0.37 -30.43 -15.83
N THR A 54 -0.05 -29.83 -14.72
CA THR A 54 -1.42 -29.94 -14.22
C THR A 54 -1.88 -28.60 -13.66
N ILE A 55 -3.11 -28.22 -14.01
CA ILE A 55 -3.79 -27.07 -13.40
C ILE A 55 -4.92 -27.62 -12.56
N SER A 56 -4.91 -27.32 -11.27
CA SER A 56 -5.89 -27.82 -10.31
C SER A 56 -6.36 -26.69 -9.40
N TYR A 57 -7.58 -26.81 -8.91
CA TYR A 57 -8.11 -25.91 -7.90
C TYR A 57 -9.00 -26.67 -6.91
N ARG A 58 -9.09 -26.14 -5.69
CA ARG A 58 -9.95 -26.66 -4.63
C ARG A 58 -10.33 -25.54 -3.67
N GLU A 59 -11.47 -25.68 -3.03
CA GLU A 59 -11.77 -24.94 -1.80
C GLU A 59 -11.46 -25.85 -0.61
N ASP A 60 -10.73 -25.31 0.36
CA ASP A 60 -10.33 -26.00 1.58
C ASP A 60 -11.01 -25.36 2.79
N THR A 61 -11.67 -26.22 3.57
CA THR A 61 -12.34 -25.87 4.82
C THR A 61 -11.83 -26.72 5.99
N SER A 62 -10.75 -27.48 5.78
CA SER A 62 -10.11 -28.29 6.82
C SER A 62 -9.55 -27.40 7.91
N SER A 63 -9.90 -27.68 9.17
CA SER A 63 -9.40 -26.91 10.32
C SER A 63 -7.87 -26.88 10.37
N VAL A 64 -7.20 -27.97 10.00
CA VAL A 64 -5.73 -28.05 9.97
C VAL A 64 -5.14 -27.07 8.95
N VAL A 65 -5.72 -26.99 7.75
CA VAL A 65 -5.25 -26.10 6.69
C VAL A 65 -5.56 -24.64 7.05
N LEU A 66 -6.76 -24.38 7.58
CA LEU A 66 -7.17 -23.04 8.01
C LEU A 66 -6.32 -22.53 9.18
N GLU A 67 -5.94 -23.38 10.13
CA GLU A 67 -5.02 -23.01 11.23
C GLU A 67 -3.62 -22.68 10.72
N LEU A 68 -3.06 -23.48 9.79
CA LEU A 68 -1.75 -23.22 9.18
C LEU A 68 -1.73 -21.90 8.40
N ILE A 69 -2.78 -21.63 7.64
CA ILE A 69 -2.92 -20.40 6.88
C ILE A 69 -3.10 -19.21 7.82
N THR A 70 -3.92 -19.35 8.88
CA THR A 70 -4.12 -18.31 9.89
C THR A 70 -2.79 -17.94 10.54
N ALA A 71 -2.01 -18.93 10.99
CA ALA A 71 -0.68 -18.69 11.58
C ALA A 71 0.28 -18.00 10.61
N SER A 72 0.20 -18.31 9.30
CA SER A 72 1.00 -17.64 8.28
C SER A 72 0.59 -16.16 8.14
N ILE A 73 -0.71 -15.87 8.12
CA ILE A 73 -1.22 -14.49 8.04
C ILE A 73 -0.86 -13.70 9.30
N ASP A 74 -0.97 -14.28 10.49
CA ASP A 74 -0.58 -13.64 11.75
C ASP A 74 0.92 -13.30 11.77
N GLN A 75 1.75 -14.14 11.17
CA GLN A 75 3.18 -13.88 11.01
C GLN A 75 3.44 -12.69 10.06
N TYR A 76 2.70 -12.60 8.96
CA TYR A 76 2.92 -11.58 7.92
C TYR A 76 2.24 -10.25 8.24
N PHE A 77 1.13 -10.27 8.98
CA PHE A 77 0.30 -9.11 9.31
C PHE A 77 -0.04 -9.07 10.82
N PRO A 78 0.95 -8.91 11.71
CA PRO A 78 0.79 -9.07 13.16
C PRO A 78 -0.18 -8.08 13.82
N ASN A 79 -0.50 -6.97 13.13
CA ASN A 79 -1.42 -5.95 13.61
C ASN A 79 -2.89 -6.21 13.21
N ILE A 80 -3.17 -7.30 12.49
CA ILE A 80 -4.51 -7.66 12.03
C ILE A 80 -4.94 -8.93 12.75
N THR A 81 -5.94 -8.83 13.62
CA THR A 81 -6.56 -10.03 14.19
C THR A 81 -7.36 -10.75 13.12
N PHE A 82 -6.96 -11.99 12.82
CA PHE A 82 -7.56 -12.78 11.75
C PHE A 82 -7.71 -14.26 12.14
N ALA A 83 -8.74 -14.90 11.60
CA ALA A 83 -8.92 -16.34 11.62
C ALA A 83 -9.60 -16.74 10.31
N ALA A 84 -8.96 -17.62 9.55
CA ALA A 84 -9.47 -18.06 8.25
C ALA A 84 -10.70 -18.96 8.42
N THR A 85 -11.73 -18.74 7.60
CA THR A 85 -12.90 -19.64 7.54
C THR A 85 -13.04 -20.35 6.19
N SER A 86 -12.33 -19.88 5.16
CA SER A 86 -12.25 -20.53 3.85
C SER A 86 -10.90 -20.19 3.18
N ALA A 87 -10.35 -21.16 2.45
CA ALA A 87 -9.20 -20.98 1.59
C ALA A 87 -9.45 -21.61 0.22
N PHE A 88 -9.48 -20.80 -0.85
CA PHE A 88 -9.49 -21.31 -2.22
C PHE A 88 -8.06 -21.39 -2.76
N VAL A 89 -7.66 -22.54 -3.28
CA VAL A 89 -6.30 -22.80 -3.79
C VAL A 89 -6.37 -23.12 -5.26
N ALA A 90 -5.58 -22.43 -6.08
CA ALA A 90 -5.34 -22.78 -7.49
C ALA A 90 -3.85 -22.99 -7.72
N THR A 91 -3.48 -24.09 -8.38
CA THR A 91 -2.09 -24.52 -8.60
C THR A 91 -1.86 -24.84 -10.07
N TRP A 92 -0.81 -24.25 -10.64
CA TRP A 92 -0.22 -24.60 -11.92
C TRP A 92 1.06 -25.35 -11.57
N ASP A 93 1.06 -26.66 -11.73
CA ASP A 93 2.22 -27.50 -11.45
C ASP A 93 2.89 -27.92 -12.75
N SER A 94 4.13 -27.47 -12.94
CA SER A 94 5.01 -27.83 -14.05
C SER A 94 4.37 -27.62 -15.43
N VAL A 95 3.62 -26.51 -15.59
CA VAL A 95 2.87 -26.22 -16.82
C VAL A 95 3.81 -25.63 -17.89
N PRO A 96 3.91 -26.23 -19.08
CA PRO A 96 4.80 -25.75 -20.14
C PRO A 96 4.41 -24.39 -20.71
N TYR A 97 5.41 -23.59 -21.08
CA TYR A 97 5.18 -22.44 -21.95
C TYR A 97 4.80 -22.88 -23.36
N HIS A 98 3.93 -22.12 -24.03
CA HIS A 98 3.47 -22.43 -25.38
C HIS A 98 4.63 -22.49 -26.40
N ASN A 99 5.63 -21.60 -26.27
CA ASN A 99 6.84 -21.60 -27.11
C ASN A 99 7.79 -22.78 -26.84
N GLY A 100 7.57 -23.57 -25.79
CA GLY A 100 8.43 -24.69 -25.40
C GLY A 100 9.68 -24.30 -24.62
N GLY A 101 9.79 -23.05 -24.14
CA GLY A 101 10.97 -22.54 -23.44
C GLY A 101 11.20 -23.09 -22.02
N GLY A 102 10.30 -23.92 -21.51
CA GLY A 102 10.38 -24.48 -20.16
C GLY A 102 9.00 -24.69 -19.55
N VAL A 103 8.98 -24.85 -18.22
CA VAL A 103 7.75 -25.02 -17.42
C VAL A 103 7.71 -24.01 -16.27
N ALA A 104 6.51 -23.73 -15.77
CA ALA A 104 6.30 -22.90 -14.60
C ALA A 104 5.45 -23.63 -13.56
N THR A 105 5.89 -23.55 -12.30
CA THR A 105 5.17 -24.05 -11.12
C THR A 105 4.86 -22.90 -10.17
N PHE A 106 3.58 -22.65 -9.93
CA PHE A 106 3.12 -21.62 -9.00
C PHE A 106 1.73 -21.93 -8.47
N GLN A 107 1.39 -21.29 -7.35
CA GLN A 107 0.14 -21.47 -6.65
C GLN A 107 -0.35 -20.13 -6.11
N VAL A 108 -1.67 -19.94 -6.12
CA VAL A 108 -2.33 -18.87 -5.38
C VAL A 108 -3.33 -19.43 -4.40
N VAL A 109 -3.45 -18.75 -3.26
CA VAL A 109 -4.43 -19.03 -2.23
C VAL A 109 -5.19 -17.75 -1.93
N PHE A 110 -6.51 -17.80 -2.11
CA PHE A 110 -7.44 -16.77 -1.63
C PHE A 110 -7.92 -17.19 -0.25
N ILE A 111 -7.53 -16.41 0.74
CA ILE A 111 -7.74 -16.68 2.16
C ILE A 111 -8.81 -15.70 2.62
N SER A 112 -9.87 -16.17 3.26
CA SER A 112 -10.94 -15.27 3.68
C SER A 112 -11.57 -15.66 5.01
N ASN A 113 -12.12 -14.64 5.66
CA ASN A 113 -13.27 -14.78 6.53
C ASN A 113 -14.36 -13.79 6.10
N VAL A 114 -15.44 -13.68 6.88
CA VAL A 114 -16.56 -12.77 6.57
C VAL A 114 -16.15 -11.29 6.48
N HIS A 115 -15.05 -10.88 7.11
CA HIS A 115 -14.62 -9.49 7.19
C HIS A 115 -13.35 -9.19 6.40
N ARG A 116 -12.42 -10.13 6.35
CA ARG A 116 -11.05 -9.95 5.87
C ARG A 116 -10.69 -10.90 4.74
N SER A 117 -9.78 -10.48 3.88
CA SER A 117 -9.33 -11.29 2.75
C SER A 117 -7.86 -11.02 2.41
N PHE A 118 -7.14 -12.11 2.14
CA PHE A 118 -5.73 -12.10 1.80
C PHE A 118 -5.48 -12.95 0.57
N ILE A 119 -4.45 -12.56 -0.18
CA ILE A 119 -3.88 -13.37 -1.26
C ILE A 119 -2.53 -13.87 -0.77
N LEU A 120 -2.25 -15.15 -0.98
CA LEU A 120 -0.92 -15.73 -0.85
C LEU A 120 -0.53 -16.33 -2.20
N ILE A 121 0.63 -15.95 -2.72
CA ILE A 121 1.21 -16.54 -3.93
C ILE A 121 2.48 -17.28 -3.52
N ASN A 122 2.60 -18.53 -3.96
CA ASN A 122 3.79 -19.36 -3.82
C ASN A 122 4.33 -19.68 -5.21
N TYR A 123 5.57 -19.31 -5.48
CA TYR A 123 6.31 -19.66 -6.68
C TYR A 123 7.21 -20.86 -6.37
N GLY A 124 7.12 -21.90 -7.19
CA GLY A 124 8.07 -23.00 -7.25
C GLY A 124 9.12 -22.71 -8.31
N ASP A 125 9.47 -23.71 -9.12
CA ASP A 125 10.38 -23.53 -10.25
C ASP A 125 9.68 -22.77 -11.38
N ILE A 126 10.23 -21.61 -11.75
CA ILE A 126 9.80 -20.81 -12.90
C ILE A 126 10.96 -20.77 -13.90
N ALA A 127 10.79 -21.41 -15.05
CA ALA A 127 11.79 -21.36 -16.11
C ALA A 127 11.84 -19.98 -16.78
N GLU A 128 13.01 -19.63 -17.31
CA GLU A 128 13.22 -18.43 -18.12
C GLU A 128 12.28 -18.43 -19.34
N THR A 129 11.81 -17.26 -19.77
CA THR A 129 10.94 -17.15 -20.93
C THR A 129 11.08 -15.81 -21.64
N GLU A 130 11.11 -15.87 -22.97
CA GLU A 130 11.05 -14.68 -23.83
C GLU A 130 9.60 -14.27 -24.16
N GLN A 131 8.60 -15.05 -23.71
CA GLN A 131 7.20 -14.67 -23.89
C GLN A 131 6.87 -13.45 -23.02
N MET A 132 5.93 -12.63 -23.46
CA MET A 132 5.34 -11.62 -22.58
C MET A 132 4.70 -12.32 -21.37
N TRP A 133 5.00 -11.80 -20.19
CA TRP A 133 4.46 -12.30 -18.94
C TRP A 133 4.21 -11.15 -17.98
N LEU A 134 3.36 -11.39 -16.99
CA LEU A 134 3.10 -10.44 -15.92
C LEU A 134 2.74 -11.19 -14.62
N ALA A 135 3.17 -10.66 -13.48
CA ALA A 135 2.75 -11.13 -12.18
C ALA A 135 2.23 -9.96 -11.34
N GLY A 136 1.07 -10.11 -10.70
CA GLY A 136 0.42 -9.01 -10.00
C GLY A 136 -1.09 -9.18 -9.80
N TYR A 137 -1.76 -8.06 -9.55
CA TYR A 137 -3.22 -7.98 -9.52
C TYR A 137 -3.69 -6.60 -9.99
N ASN A 138 -4.95 -6.51 -10.40
CA ASN A 138 -5.60 -5.25 -10.76
C ASN A 138 -7.07 -5.28 -10.35
N THR A 139 -7.61 -4.13 -10.01
CA THR A 139 -9.04 -3.93 -9.71
C THR A 139 -9.79 -3.35 -10.89
N LEU A 140 -11.11 -3.51 -10.92
CA LEU A 140 -11.99 -3.02 -11.97
C LEU A 140 -11.74 -1.55 -12.33
N ASP A 141 -11.55 -0.70 -11.33
CA ASP A 141 -11.28 0.75 -11.46
C ASP A 141 -9.79 1.08 -11.62
N SER A 142 -8.91 0.08 -11.50
CA SER A 142 -7.45 0.20 -11.49
C SER A 142 -6.91 1.13 -10.40
N VAL A 143 -7.72 1.43 -9.37
CA VAL A 143 -7.28 2.19 -8.20
C VAL A 143 -6.26 1.37 -7.43
N HIS A 144 -6.58 0.10 -7.19
CA HIS A 144 -5.70 -0.84 -6.50
C HIS A 144 -5.13 -1.83 -7.51
N SER A 145 -3.86 -1.64 -7.85
CA SER A 145 -3.11 -2.51 -8.73
C SER A 145 -1.75 -2.79 -8.13
N PHE A 146 -1.13 -3.87 -8.55
CA PHE A 146 0.26 -4.16 -8.19
C PHE A 146 0.87 -5.01 -9.29
N THR A 147 2.10 -4.67 -9.67
CA THR A 147 2.94 -5.48 -10.56
C THR A 147 4.19 -5.86 -9.81
N VAL A 148 4.57 -7.13 -9.84
CA VAL A 148 5.77 -7.62 -9.17
C VAL A 148 7.00 -7.00 -9.85
N PRO A 149 7.84 -6.23 -9.13
CA PRO A 149 8.96 -5.49 -9.73
C PRO A 149 10.20 -6.40 -9.87
N VAL A 150 10.15 -7.32 -10.81
CA VAL A 150 11.28 -8.20 -11.15
C VAL A 150 11.56 -8.15 -12.64
N THR A 151 12.82 -8.36 -13.02
CA THR A 151 13.24 -8.16 -14.41
C THR A 151 13.12 -9.40 -15.29
N SER A 152 13.03 -10.57 -14.67
CA SER A 152 12.90 -11.87 -15.32
C SER A 152 11.89 -12.77 -14.60
N ALA A 153 11.28 -13.72 -15.32
CA ALA A 153 10.29 -14.62 -14.72
C ALA A 153 10.87 -15.49 -13.58
N PRO A 154 12.10 -16.04 -13.66
CA PRO A 154 12.67 -16.83 -12.57
C PRO A 154 12.90 -16.06 -11.26
N GLU A 155 13.05 -14.73 -11.32
CA GLU A 155 13.15 -13.90 -10.11
C GLU A 155 11.86 -13.92 -9.27
N LEU A 156 10.72 -14.37 -9.81
CA LEU A 156 9.52 -14.61 -9.01
C LEU A 156 9.76 -15.65 -7.91
N SER A 157 10.59 -16.68 -8.17
CA SER A 157 10.94 -17.75 -7.24
C SER A 157 11.90 -17.31 -6.13
N SER A 158 12.61 -16.19 -6.30
CA SER A 158 13.56 -15.64 -5.31
C SER A 158 13.06 -14.36 -4.65
N SER A 159 12.16 -13.60 -5.30
CA SER A 159 11.60 -12.36 -4.78
C SER A 159 10.48 -12.60 -3.77
N SER A 160 10.24 -11.62 -2.90
CA SER A 160 9.21 -11.70 -1.85
C SER A 160 8.95 -10.34 -1.22
N ASN A 161 7.72 -10.09 -0.76
CA ASN A 161 7.36 -8.93 0.05
C ASN A 161 7.21 -9.24 1.56
N ILE A 162 7.47 -10.49 1.97
CA ILE A 162 7.34 -10.97 3.35
C ILE A 162 8.61 -11.69 3.84
N ASN A 163 9.76 -11.36 3.24
CA ASN A 163 11.07 -11.95 3.53
C ASN A 163 11.13 -13.51 3.48
N MET A 164 10.34 -14.14 2.61
CA MET A 164 10.36 -15.58 2.35
C MET A 164 10.43 -15.84 0.84
N ASN A 165 11.57 -16.31 0.34
CA ASN A 165 11.81 -16.51 -1.10
C ASN A 165 10.64 -17.22 -1.80
N GLY A 166 10.23 -16.68 -2.95
CA GLY A 166 9.18 -17.25 -3.77
C GLY A 166 7.79 -17.09 -3.18
N ARG A 167 7.62 -16.30 -2.10
CA ARG A 167 6.33 -16.11 -1.46
C ARG A 167 5.95 -14.64 -1.42
N ARG A 168 4.70 -14.36 -1.79
CA ARG A 168 4.12 -13.02 -1.66
C ARG A 168 2.77 -13.08 -0.99
N SER A 169 2.48 -12.13 -0.11
CA SER A 169 1.16 -12.03 0.53
C SER A 169 0.62 -10.61 0.52
N PHE A 170 -0.67 -10.47 0.24
CA PHE A 170 -1.35 -9.19 0.12
C PHE A 170 -2.63 -9.21 0.96
N HIS A 171 -2.85 -8.16 1.75
CA HIS A 171 -4.14 -7.88 2.39
C HIS A 171 -5.01 -7.11 1.39
N VAL A 172 -6.16 -7.66 1.02
CA VAL A 172 -6.91 -7.22 -0.16
C VAL A 172 -8.39 -6.99 0.09
N ASP A 173 -8.91 -6.96 1.32
CA ASP A 173 -10.34 -6.66 1.53
C ASP A 173 -10.71 -5.18 1.41
N GLY A 174 -9.72 -4.30 1.22
CA GLY A 174 -9.90 -2.85 1.13
C GLY A 174 -9.93 -2.14 2.48
N SER A 175 -9.81 -2.86 3.60
CA SER A 175 -9.60 -2.20 4.88
C SER A 175 -8.17 -1.67 5.00
N PRO A 176 -7.99 -0.49 5.60
CA PRO A 176 -6.69 0.16 5.61
C PRO A 176 -5.77 -0.54 6.62
N ASN A 177 -4.53 -0.82 6.21
CA ASN A 177 -3.47 -1.35 7.06
C ASN A 177 -2.86 -0.23 7.90
N LEU A 178 -3.58 0.24 8.91
CA LEU A 178 -3.16 1.40 9.71
C LEU A 178 -2.48 0.97 11.01
N PRO A 179 -1.37 1.62 11.41
CA PRO A 179 -0.85 1.52 12.77
C PRO A 179 -1.91 1.94 13.78
N THR A 180 -1.87 1.39 14.99
CA THR A 180 -2.81 1.73 16.08
C THR A 180 -2.81 3.22 16.46
N ASN A 181 -1.71 3.93 16.16
CA ASN A 181 -1.55 5.36 16.42
C ASN A 181 -2.06 6.27 15.28
N PHE A 182 -2.53 5.69 14.17
CA PHE A 182 -3.10 6.44 13.06
C PHE A 182 -4.41 7.12 13.51
N LEU A 183 -4.52 8.43 13.32
CA LEU A 183 -5.71 9.17 13.70
C LEU A 183 -6.81 8.89 12.68
N ALA A 184 -7.97 8.41 13.13
CA ALA A 184 -9.14 8.21 12.28
C ALA A 184 -9.61 9.54 11.66
N SER A 185 -10.37 9.44 10.56
CA SER A 185 -11.15 10.55 10.03
C SER A 185 -12.03 11.15 11.13
N GLY A 186 -12.18 12.47 11.11
CA GLY A 186 -12.89 13.21 12.14
C GLY A 186 -13.63 14.41 11.58
N ASP A 187 -14.44 15.04 12.43
CA ASP A 187 -15.21 16.23 12.05
C ASP A 187 -14.27 17.37 11.60
N GLY A 188 -14.69 18.11 10.57
CA GLY A 188 -13.92 19.23 10.03
C GLY A 188 -12.80 18.84 9.05
N GLU A 189 -12.77 17.58 8.61
CA GLU A 189 -11.87 17.12 7.56
C GLU A 189 -12.19 17.79 6.21
N ILE A 190 -11.18 18.42 5.61
CA ILE A 190 -11.26 19.07 4.30
C ILE A 190 -10.49 18.20 3.31
N VAL A 191 -11.16 17.80 2.23
CA VAL A 191 -10.58 16.98 1.17
C VAL A 191 -9.96 17.89 0.10
N ASN A 192 -8.71 17.63 -0.24
CA ASN A 192 -8.00 18.32 -1.31
C ASN A 192 -8.59 17.91 -2.67
N PRO A 193 -8.84 18.86 -3.58
CA PRO A 193 -9.40 18.51 -4.89
C PRO A 193 -8.45 17.60 -5.70
N PRO A 194 -8.99 16.69 -6.51
CA PRO A 194 -8.21 15.90 -7.45
C PRO A 194 -7.47 16.77 -8.47
N ALA A 195 -6.15 16.63 -8.54
CA ALA A 195 -5.28 17.39 -9.45
C ALA A 195 -3.91 16.72 -9.58
N GLU A 196 -3.26 16.82 -10.75
CA GLU A 196 -2.01 16.10 -11.06
C GLU A 196 -0.86 16.45 -10.11
N ASP A 197 -0.44 17.72 -10.12
CA ASP A 197 0.61 18.24 -9.23
C ASP A 197 0.02 19.33 -8.32
N GLY A 198 -1.23 19.11 -7.92
CA GLY A 198 -2.02 20.08 -7.17
C GLY A 198 -1.60 20.22 -5.72
N SER A 199 -2.06 21.32 -5.12
CA SER A 199 -1.91 21.62 -3.71
C SER A 199 -3.23 22.18 -3.19
N SER A 200 -3.42 22.16 -1.88
CA SER A 200 -4.51 22.91 -1.25
C SER A 200 -4.37 24.39 -1.50
N ASP A 201 -5.49 25.11 -1.32
CA ASP A 201 -5.44 26.54 -1.01
C ASP A 201 -4.66 26.79 0.30
N ILE A 202 -4.40 28.06 0.59
CA ILE A 202 -3.75 28.46 1.84
C ILE A 202 -4.58 28.02 3.05
N ILE A 203 -3.96 27.29 3.97
CA ILE A 203 -4.57 26.88 5.23
C ILE A 203 -3.98 27.73 6.34
N PHE A 204 -4.78 28.60 6.95
CA PHE A 204 -4.35 29.39 8.10
C PHE A 204 -4.41 28.54 9.37
N LEU A 205 -3.28 28.41 10.06
CA LEU A 205 -3.19 27.71 11.33
C LEU A 205 -3.78 28.57 12.45
N GLN A 206 -4.61 27.99 13.31
CA GLN A 206 -5.17 28.69 14.47
C GLN A 206 -4.09 29.14 15.45
N GLN A 207 -2.97 28.43 15.46
CA GLN A 207 -1.80 28.74 16.28
C GLN A 207 -0.52 28.62 15.44
N PRO A 208 0.48 29.51 15.64
CA PRO A 208 1.71 29.45 14.86
C PRO A 208 2.47 28.13 15.09
N PHE A 209 2.86 27.48 14.00
CA PHE A 209 3.74 26.31 14.02
C PHE A 209 5.20 26.75 13.93
N LYS A 210 6.03 26.28 14.86
CA LYS A 210 7.48 26.52 14.82
C LYS A 210 8.19 25.39 14.10
N TYR A 211 8.99 25.72 13.09
CA TYR A 211 9.81 24.78 12.33
C TYR A 211 11.22 25.36 12.20
N PHE A 212 12.22 24.70 12.80
CA PHE A 212 13.63 25.12 12.79
C PHE A 212 13.92 26.60 13.09
N GLY A 213 13.19 27.19 14.05
CA GLY A 213 13.36 28.60 14.43
C GLY A 213 12.54 29.57 13.57
N HIS A 214 12.00 29.12 12.43
CA HIS A 214 10.96 29.82 11.69
C HIS A 214 9.59 29.60 12.34
N THR A 215 8.72 30.59 12.21
CA THR A 215 7.35 30.56 12.74
C THR A 215 6.38 30.77 11.58
N TYR A 216 5.47 29.82 11.40
CA TYR A 216 4.53 29.78 10.29
C TYR A 216 3.10 29.85 10.80
N ASN A 217 2.28 30.69 10.16
CA ASN A 217 0.85 30.83 10.45
C ASN A 217 -0.02 30.19 9.36
N GLN A 218 0.62 29.55 8.38
CA GLN A 218 -0.04 28.96 7.24
C GLN A 218 0.69 27.69 6.80
N ILE A 219 -0.04 26.82 6.13
CA ILE A 219 0.47 25.57 5.58
C ILE A 219 -0.29 25.22 4.29
N TYR A 220 0.32 24.39 3.45
CA TYR A 220 -0.27 23.83 2.25
C TYR A 220 -0.06 22.32 2.24
N VAL A 221 -1.08 21.57 1.78
CA VAL A 221 -1.04 20.12 1.64
C VAL A 221 -0.93 19.78 0.16
N ASN A 222 0.16 19.12 -0.24
CA ASN A 222 0.41 18.80 -1.63
C ASN A 222 -0.07 17.39 -2.01
N ASN A 223 -0.59 17.25 -3.23
CA ASN A 223 -1.06 15.95 -3.72
C ASN A 223 0.07 14.91 -3.81
N ASN A 224 1.31 15.36 -4.04
CA ASN A 224 2.51 14.52 -4.17
C ASN A 224 3.20 14.18 -2.84
N GLY A 225 2.49 14.31 -1.71
CA GLY A 225 2.91 13.71 -0.43
C GLY A 225 3.87 14.54 0.43
N TYR A 226 3.77 15.86 0.36
CA TYR A 226 4.52 16.78 1.20
C TYR A 226 3.70 18.02 1.61
N LEU A 227 4.22 18.74 2.60
CA LEU A 227 3.67 19.99 3.11
C LEU A 227 4.66 21.14 2.86
N THR A 228 4.14 22.32 2.55
CA THR A 228 4.92 23.57 2.47
C THR A 228 4.30 24.65 3.37
N PHE A 229 5.07 25.65 3.75
CA PHE A 229 4.58 26.71 4.65
C PHE A 229 4.46 28.10 4.00
N THR A 230 5.13 28.36 2.89
CA THR A 230 5.20 29.71 2.30
C THR A 230 4.29 29.87 1.10
N GLU A 231 4.30 28.92 0.17
CA GLU A 231 3.45 28.90 -1.02
C GLU A 231 3.34 27.45 -1.53
N PRO A 232 2.31 27.13 -2.34
CA PRO A 232 2.19 25.81 -2.95
C PRO A 232 3.36 25.56 -3.91
N LEU A 233 3.77 24.30 -4.03
CA LEU A 233 4.80 23.85 -4.96
C LEU A 233 4.19 22.80 -5.89
N SER A 234 4.32 22.98 -7.20
CA SER A 234 3.81 22.03 -8.20
C SER A 234 4.95 21.13 -8.67
N ALA A 235 5.47 20.27 -7.78
CA ALA A 235 6.59 19.39 -8.09
C ALA A 235 6.32 17.95 -7.63
N TYR A 236 6.51 16.98 -8.53
CA TYR A 236 6.38 15.55 -8.26
C TYR A 236 7.71 14.83 -8.04
N THR A 237 8.80 15.38 -8.59
CA THR A 237 10.15 14.84 -8.39
C THR A 237 10.80 15.53 -7.19
N PRO A 238 11.29 14.78 -6.19
CA PRO A 238 11.98 15.36 -5.06
C PRO A 238 13.30 16.02 -5.44
N PHE A 239 13.64 17.10 -4.74
CA PHE A 239 14.94 17.76 -4.83
C PHE A 239 15.37 18.26 -3.45
N LEU A 240 16.66 18.14 -3.15
CA LEU A 240 17.21 18.45 -1.82
C LEU A 240 17.49 19.94 -1.63
N ASP A 241 17.86 20.66 -2.69
CA ASP A 241 18.23 22.08 -2.63
C ASP A 241 17.02 23.01 -2.76
N SER A 242 16.00 22.80 -1.91
CA SER A 242 14.84 23.69 -1.86
C SER A 242 15.12 24.92 -0.99
N PRO A 243 14.86 26.14 -1.47
CA PRO A 243 14.89 27.33 -0.62
C PRO A 243 13.67 27.42 0.32
N ARG A 244 12.79 26.40 0.31
CA ARG A 244 11.55 26.34 1.08
C ARG A 244 11.67 25.35 2.21
N ASP A 245 11.05 25.69 3.32
CA ASP A 245 10.76 24.73 4.38
C ASP A 245 9.67 23.77 3.93
N ILE A 246 10.02 22.48 3.89
CA ILE A 246 9.17 21.38 3.41
C ILE A 246 9.18 20.25 4.45
N ILE A 247 8.01 19.64 4.67
CA ILE A 247 7.87 18.37 5.38
C ILE A 247 7.43 17.32 4.34
N ALA A 248 8.32 16.38 4.00
CA ALA A 248 8.10 15.40 2.94
C ALA A 248 8.14 13.96 3.50
N PRO A 249 7.05 13.49 4.14
CA PRO A 249 6.96 12.10 4.61
C PRO A 249 7.09 11.09 3.46
N LEU A 250 6.59 11.42 2.27
CA LEU A 250 6.67 10.59 1.07
C LEU A 250 6.49 11.48 -0.17
N TRP A 251 7.56 12.14 -0.60
CA TRP A 251 7.50 12.95 -1.82
C TRP A 251 7.70 12.06 -3.04
N THR A 252 6.65 11.95 -3.85
CA THR A 252 6.67 11.20 -5.10
C THR A 252 5.47 11.58 -5.98
N ARG A 253 5.45 11.12 -7.23
CA ARG A 253 4.35 11.39 -8.17
C ARG A 253 3.10 10.57 -7.84
N LEU A 254 2.14 11.17 -7.14
CA LEU A 254 0.86 10.56 -6.80
C LEU A 254 -0.23 11.10 -7.73
N ASP A 255 -1.31 10.33 -7.93
CA ASP A 255 -2.42 10.74 -8.81
C ASP A 255 -3.78 10.47 -8.15
N ASN A 256 -4.21 11.41 -7.31
CA ASN A 256 -5.52 11.34 -6.64
C ASN A 256 -6.73 11.53 -7.57
N ARG A 257 -6.52 11.77 -8.87
CA ARG A 257 -7.58 11.74 -9.89
C ARG A 257 -7.99 10.31 -10.24
N ARG A 258 -7.12 9.33 -9.95
CA ARG A 258 -7.34 7.92 -10.23
C ARG A 258 -7.95 7.16 -9.05
N GLY A 259 -8.09 7.80 -7.88
CA GLY A 259 -8.63 7.18 -6.68
C GLY A 259 -7.97 7.69 -5.40
N GLY A 260 -8.41 7.14 -4.27
CA GLY A 260 -7.96 7.58 -2.95
C GLY A 260 -8.46 8.96 -2.55
N SER A 261 -8.02 9.44 -1.40
CA SER A 261 -8.32 10.79 -0.93
C SER A 261 -7.11 11.40 -0.23
N ILE A 262 -7.03 12.73 -0.29
CA ILE A 262 -6.04 13.52 0.42
C ILE A 262 -6.83 14.51 1.25
N SER A 263 -6.64 14.48 2.56
CA SER A 263 -7.45 15.27 3.47
C SER A 263 -6.60 15.91 4.56
N TYR A 264 -7.12 16.96 5.15
CA TYR A 264 -6.49 17.61 6.29
C TYR A 264 -7.50 18.20 7.26
N ARG A 265 -7.07 18.39 8.51
CA ARG A 265 -7.82 19.11 9.55
C ARG A 265 -6.88 19.66 10.61
N GLU A 266 -7.34 20.68 11.32
CA GLU A 266 -6.75 21.12 12.58
C GLU A 266 -7.66 20.65 13.72
N ASP A 267 -7.11 19.87 14.64
CA ASP A 267 -7.83 19.16 15.70
C ASP A 267 -7.38 19.66 17.07
N THR A 268 -8.37 20.05 17.88
CA THR A 268 -8.19 20.51 19.26
C THR A 268 -8.97 19.65 20.25
N SER A 269 -9.50 18.51 19.79
CA SER A 269 -10.27 17.60 20.64
C SER A 269 -9.37 16.95 21.70
N THR A 270 -9.91 16.79 22.91
CA THR A 270 -9.15 16.23 24.03
C THR A 270 -8.63 14.81 23.73
N ALA A 271 -9.38 14.02 22.97
CA ALA A 271 -8.99 12.66 22.59
C ALA A 271 -7.74 12.66 21.70
N VAL A 272 -7.74 13.44 20.61
CA VAL A 272 -6.60 13.53 19.69
C VAL A 272 -5.40 14.16 20.38
N LEU A 273 -5.58 15.24 21.14
CA LEU A 273 -4.50 15.90 21.87
C LEU A 273 -3.85 14.97 22.90
N ALA A 274 -4.63 14.13 23.59
CA ALA A 274 -4.09 13.14 24.52
C ALA A 274 -3.29 12.05 23.79
N GLN A 275 -3.79 11.54 22.67
CA GLN A 275 -3.11 10.54 21.84
C GLN A 275 -1.78 11.04 21.30
N VAL A 276 -1.75 12.21 20.66
CA VAL A 276 -0.50 12.77 20.10
C VAL A 276 0.48 13.15 21.20
N THR A 277 0.00 13.64 22.35
CA THR A 277 0.85 13.91 23.51
C THR A 277 1.49 12.63 24.05
N ALA A 278 0.73 11.53 24.11
CA ALA A 278 1.27 10.23 24.54
C ALA A 278 2.32 9.71 23.55
N ALA A 279 2.06 9.81 22.24
CA ALA A 279 3.01 9.43 21.19
C ALA A 279 4.32 10.24 21.29
N VAL A 280 4.23 11.56 21.47
CA VAL A 280 5.42 12.41 21.68
C VAL A 280 6.18 12.00 22.95
N LYS A 281 5.49 11.76 24.07
CA LYS A 281 6.14 11.34 25.33
C LYS A 281 6.81 9.98 25.24
N GLN A 282 6.27 9.06 24.43
CA GLN A 282 6.88 7.77 24.17
C GLN A 282 8.23 7.91 23.43
N CYS A 283 8.31 8.86 22.50
CA CYS A 283 9.52 9.12 21.72
C CYS A 283 10.53 10.03 22.47
N PHE A 284 10.01 10.98 23.26
CA PHE A 284 10.77 12.05 23.92
C PHE A 284 10.46 12.12 25.41
N THR A 285 10.86 11.09 26.15
CA THR A 285 10.51 10.89 27.58
C THR A 285 10.91 12.04 28.50
N ASN A 286 11.97 12.78 28.17
CA ASN A 286 12.52 13.86 29.00
C ASN A 286 12.02 15.25 28.61
N ILE A 287 11.12 15.36 27.62
CA ILE A 287 10.61 16.64 27.15
C ILE A 287 9.22 16.90 27.72
N PRO A 288 9.02 17.93 28.58
CA PRO A 288 7.69 18.31 29.02
C PRO A 288 6.90 18.86 27.83
N PHE A 289 5.85 18.13 27.45
CA PHE A 289 4.99 18.47 26.33
C PHE A 289 3.54 18.08 26.62
N ALA A 290 2.64 18.96 26.20
CA ALA A 290 1.21 18.73 26.06
C ALA A 290 0.77 19.50 24.81
N ALA A 291 0.20 18.80 23.84
CA ALA A 291 -0.30 19.43 22.62
C ALA A 291 -1.52 20.29 22.94
N THR A 292 -1.57 21.50 22.39
CA THR A 292 -2.79 22.32 22.37
C THR A 292 -3.50 22.24 21.02
N THR A 293 -2.75 21.86 19.98
CA THR A 293 -3.24 21.73 18.62
C THR A 293 -2.56 20.56 17.91
N ALA A 294 -3.31 19.87 17.05
CA ALA A 294 -2.78 18.89 16.11
C ALA A 294 -3.25 19.22 14.69
N PHE A 295 -2.32 19.50 13.77
CA PHE A 295 -2.65 19.53 12.34
C PHE A 295 -2.42 18.13 11.76
N VAL A 296 -3.44 17.56 11.14
CA VAL A 296 -3.43 16.20 10.60
C VAL A 296 -3.62 16.29 9.10
N ALA A 297 -2.68 15.74 8.32
CA ALA A 297 -2.82 15.55 6.88
C ALA A 297 -2.70 14.07 6.55
N THR A 298 -3.66 13.53 5.81
CA THR A 298 -3.77 12.11 5.48
C THR A 298 -3.82 11.94 3.96
N TRP A 299 -3.01 11.02 3.46
CA TRP A 299 -3.12 10.46 2.12
C TRP A 299 -3.64 9.04 2.33
N ASP A 300 -4.86 8.77 1.88
CA ASP A 300 -5.54 7.48 2.06
C ASP A 300 -5.75 6.80 0.71
N SER A 301 -5.14 5.63 0.54
CA SER A 301 -5.19 4.83 -0.69
C SER A 301 -4.92 5.63 -1.98
N VAL A 302 -3.97 6.56 -1.96
CA VAL A 302 -3.66 7.42 -3.11
C VAL A 302 -2.79 6.66 -4.12
N PRO A 303 -3.18 6.53 -5.40
CA PRO A 303 -2.40 5.81 -6.39
C PRO A 303 -1.07 6.47 -6.75
N TYR A 304 -0.04 5.67 -7.00
CA TYR A 304 1.12 6.11 -7.75
C TYR A 304 0.73 6.43 -9.20
N TYR A 305 1.33 7.46 -9.78
CA TYR A 305 1.07 7.84 -11.17
C TYR A 305 1.41 6.73 -12.18
N ASN A 306 2.46 5.95 -11.90
CA ASN A 306 2.88 4.82 -12.75
C ASN A 306 1.99 3.57 -12.61
N GLY A 307 1.00 3.56 -11.71
CA GLY A 307 0.17 2.38 -11.45
C GLY A 307 0.86 1.29 -10.62
N GLY A 308 1.92 1.61 -9.88
CA GLY A 308 2.59 0.72 -8.93
C GLY A 308 1.82 0.45 -7.63
N GLY A 309 0.50 0.70 -7.62
CA GLY A 309 -0.36 0.58 -6.45
C GLY A 309 -0.63 1.88 -5.72
N VAL A 310 -1.07 1.77 -4.47
CA VAL A 310 -1.54 2.90 -3.65
C VAL A 310 -0.68 3.10 -2.41
N VAL A 311 -0.72 4.31 -1.87
CA VAL A 311 -0.05 4.69 -0.63
C VAL A 311 -1.06 5.23 0.37
N THR A 312 -0.85 4.85 1.63
CA THR A 312 -1.58 5.36 2.78
C THR A 312 -0.59 5.80 3.84
N PHE A 313 -0.60 7.09 4.18
CA PHE A 313 0.24 7.65 5.24
C PHE A 313 -0.37 8.93 5.81
N GLN A 314 0.07 9.32 6.99
CA GLN A 314 -0.43 10.48 7.71
C GLN A 314 0.73 11.26 8.32
N VAL A 315 0.64 12.59 8.25
CA VAL A 315 1.51 13.53 8.98
C VAL A 315 0.68 14.21 10.06
N VAL A 316 1.18 14.20 11.28
CA VAL A 316 0.59 14.90 12.40
C VAL A 316 1.60 15.90 12.95
N LEU A 317 1.28 17.19 12.82
CA LEU A 317 2.01 18.25 13.50
C LEU A 317 1.37 18.45 14.87
N ALA A 318 2.02 17.99 15.93
CA ALA A 318 1.57 18.17 17.31
C ALA A 318 2.32 19.34 17.95
N TYR A 319 1.63 20.41 18.35
CA TYR A 319 2.29 21.61 18.82
C TYR A 319 1.53 22.35 19.92
N ASN A 320 2.27 23.23 20.58
CA ASN A 320 1.77 24.26 21.48
C ASN A 320 2.61 25.55 21.29
N VAL A 321 2.38 26.57 22.14
CA VAL A 321 3.08 27.87 22.01
C VAL A 321 4.61 27.75 22.14
N HIS A 322 5.10 26.68 22.77
CA HIS A 322 6.52 26.50 23.09
C HIS A 322 7.23 25.50 22.18
N ARG A 323 6.57 24.42 21.77
CA ARG A 323 7.20 23.29 21.09
C ARG A 323 6.33 22.74 19.97
N SER A 324 6.99 22.23 18.94
CA SER A 324 6.40 21.56 17.78
C SER A 324 7.03 20.19 17.60
N PHE A 325 6.22 19.21 17.21
CA PHE A 325 6.65 17.86 16.87
C PHE A 325 5.97 17.44 15.56
N ILE A 326 6.69 16.63 14.78
CA ILE A 326 6.19 16.02 13.54
C ILE A 326 6.16 14.52 13.77
N LEU A 327 4.98 13.92 13.61
CA LEU A 327 4.78 12.48 13.67
C LEU A 327 4.37 12.02 12.28
N ILE A 328 5.01 10.96 11.78
CA ILE A 328 4.73 10.39 10.46
C ILE A 328 4.31 8.94 10.68
N TYR A 329 3.11 8.61 10.21
CA TYR A 329 2.55 7.27 10.29
C TYR A 329 2.38 6.71 8.90
N TYR A 330 3.01 5.56 8.63
CA TYR A 330 2.82 4.82 7.39
C TYR A 330 1.80 3.72 7.61
N GLY A 331 0.77 3.70 6.77
CA GLY A 331 -0.17 2.59 6.65
C GLY A 331 0.32 1.60 5.59
N GLY A 332 -0.54 1.26 4.64
CA GLY A 332 -0.14 0.50 3.45
C GLY A 332 0.59 1.37 2.43
N VAL A 333 1.87 1.14 2.20
CA VAL A 333 2.66 1.78 1.14
C VAL A 333 3.11 0.68 0.17
N ALA A 334 2.58 0.67 -1.06
CA ALA A 334 2.94 -0.31 -2.06
C ALA A 334 4.41 -0.15 -2.52
N GLU A 335 5.10 -1.26 -2.80
CA GLU A 335 6.42 -1.23 -3.44
C GLU A 335 6.31 -0.61 -4.83
N THR A 336 7.24 0.28 -5.19
CA THR A 336 7.26 0.95 -6.49
C THR A 336 8.70 1.21 -6.96
N GLU A 337 8.90 1.25 -8.27
CA GLU A 337 10.14 1.73 -8.90
C GLU A 337 10.17 3.26 -9.04
N GLN A 338 9.08 3.94 -8.68
CA GLN A 338 9.03 5.40 -8.73
C GLN A 338 10.05 6.00 -7.77
N GLN A 339 10.69 7.10 -8.18
CA GLN A 339 11.60 7.82 -7.29
C GLN A 339 10.82 8.35 -6.08
N LEU A 340 11.31 7.99 -4.89
CA LEU A 340 10.75 8.39 -3.61
C LEU A 340 11.80 9.19 -2.85
N THR A 341 11.37 10.17 -2.09
CA THR A 341 12.21 10.80 -1.08
C THR A 341 11.41 10.96 0.20
N ILE A 342 11.99 10.46 1.29
CA ILE A 342 11.53 10.70 2.65
C ILE A 342 12.47 11.76 3.21
N CYS A 343 12.00 13.00 3.28
CA CYS A 343 12.76 14.12 3.82
C CYS A 343 11.98 14.77 4.96
N CYS A 344 12.44 14.49 6.18
CA CYS A 344 12.37 15.44 7.28
C CYS A 344 13.79 15.68 7.73
N TYR A 345 14.25 16.92 7.71
CA TYR A 345 15.31 17.29 8.64
C TYR A 345 14.65 17.20 10.04
N ILE A 346 14.93 16.15 10.82
CA ILE A 346 14.80 15.98 12.30
C ILE A 346 14.76 14.48 12.65
N SER A 347 15.32 14.13 13.81
CA SER A 347 15.33 12.80 14.43
C SER A 347 13.96 12.09 14.37
N PHE A 348 13.94 10.96 13.67
CA PHE A 348 12.79 10.07 13.54
C PHE A 348 12.56 9.21 14.79
N CYS A 349 11.30 8.86 15.03
CA CYS A 349 10.93 7.63 15.74
C CYS A 349 9.91 6.89 14.88
N GLY A 350 10.40 6.12 13.92
CA GLY A 350 9.60 5.24 13.05
C GLY A 350 9.91 3.77 13.34
N TYR A 351 8.91 2.90 13.18
CA TYR A 351 9.00 1.44 13.43
C TYR A 351 9.75 0.65 12.33
N LEU A 352 10.54 1.32 11.50
CA LEU A 352 11.54 0.69 10.63
C LEU A 352 12.90 1.21 11.06
N GLY A 353 13.71 0.31 11.62
CA GLY A 353 15.01 0.63 12.16
C GLY A 353 15.93 1.24 11.12
N GLN A 354 16.23 2.53 11.28
CA GLN A 354 17.57 3.12 11.30
C GLN A 354 17.40 4.65 11.23
N CYS A 355 17.78 5.32 12.32
CA CYS A 355 17.98 6.76 12.30
C CYS A 355 19.27 7.03 11.52
N THR A 356 19.18 7.40 10.25
CA THR A 356 20.30 8.02 9.55
C THR A 356 20.14 9.53 9.66
N VAL A 357 20.93 10.12 10.55
CA VAL A 357 21.29 11.53 10.47
C VAL A 357 22.28 11.66 9.31
N LEU A 358 21.95 12.47 8.32
CA LEU A 358 22.96 13.16 7.52
C LEU A 358 22.96 14.64 7.93
#